data_AF-A0A7Y9DRB1-F1
#
_entry.id   AF-A0A7Y9DRB1-F1
#
_cell.length_a   1.000
_cell.length_b   1.000
_cell.length_c   1.000
_cell.angle_alpha   90.00
_cell.angle_beta   90.00
_cell.angle_gamma   90.00
#
_symmetry.space_group_name_H-M   'P 1'
#
loop_
_entity.id
_entity.type
_entity.pdbx_description
1 polymer ?
#
loop_
_entity_poly.entity_id
_entity_poly.type
_entity_poly.pdbx_seq_one_letter_code
_entity_poly.pdbx_strand_id
1 'polypeptide(L)'
;MTTTRRTNLDRLLGRPGQPVGVYVFGAVDVDAAQVTDALARPGGDRLVRAVFEHELGHLVGLAHVEDRTQLMYPQTSTVLDYAPGDLTGLAALGTGPCVPEV
;
A
#
# COMPACT_ATOMS: atom_id res chain seq x y z
N MET A 1 -34.73 29.42 19.00
CA MET A 1 -34.07 28.09 18.96
C MET A 1 -34.14 27.64 17.51
N THR A 2 -33.16 28.06 16.70
CA THR A 2 -33.19 27.88 15.24
C THR A 2 -32.26 26.72 14.90
N THR A 3 -32.84 25.57 14.56
CA THR A 3 -32.10 24.40 14.07
C THR A 3 -31.61 24.70 12.66
N THR A 4 -30.31 24.95 12.50
CA THR A 4 -29.67 24.95 11.18
C THR A 4 -29.49 23.51 10.73
N ARG A 5 -30.32 23.09 9.77
CA ARG A 5 -30.24 21.80 9.09
C ARG A 5 -28.92 21.75 8.31
N ARG A 6 -27.95 20.96 8.76
CA ARG A 6 -26.70 20.71 8.02
C ARG A 6 -27.06 19.89 6.78
N THR A 7 -26.82 20.45 5.60
CA THR A 7 -26.87 19.71 4.33
C THR A 7 -25.55 18.98 4.13
N ASN A 8 -25.57 17.86 3.39
CA ASN A 8 -24.36 17.08 3.07
C ASN A 8 -23.30 17.87 2.27
N LEU A 9 -23.65 19.05 1.76
CA LEU A 9 -22.76 19.91 0.97
C LEU A 9 -21.62 20.51 1.80
N ASP A 10 -21.87 20.84 3.08
CA ASP A 10 -20.86 21.41 3.99
C ASP A 10 -19.74 20.42 4.35
N ARG A 11 -19.92 19.14 4.05
CA ARG A 11 -18.93 18.07 4.33
C ARG A 11 -17.92 17.91 3.19
N LEU A 12 -18.26 18.34 1.98
CA LEU A 12 -17.43 18.23 0.77
C LEU A 12 -16.60 19.49 0.52
N LEU A 13 -17.09 20.65 0.96
CA LEU A 13 -16.37 21.92 0.87
C LEU A 13 -15.91 22.28 2.28
N GLY A 14 -14.66 21.93 2.61
CA GLY A 14 -14.06 22.17 3.93
C GLY A 14 -14.33 23.60 4.44
N ARG A 15 -14.54 23.74 5.76
CA ARG A 15 -14.87 25.04 6.36
C ARG A 15 -13.66 25.97 6.30
N PRO A 16 -13.85 27.30 6.17
CA PRO A 16 -12.75 28.26 6.29
C PRO A 16 -12.01 28.05 7.62
N GLY A 17 -10.70 27.78 7.56
CA GLY A 17 -9.86 27.51 8.73
C GLY A 17 -9.79 26.04 9.19
N GLN A 18 -10.31 25.08 8.42
CA GLN A 18 -10.02 23.65 8.61
C GLN A 18 -8.81 23.24 7.76
N PRO A 19 -7.88 22.42 8.27
CA PRO A 19 -6.82 21.85 7.46
C PRO A 19 -7.43 21.14 6.25
N VAL A 20 -6.92 21.44 5.05
CA VAL A 20 -7.27 20.70 3.84
C VAL A 20 -6.72 19.27 4.02
N GLY A 21 -7.60 18.29 4.14
CA GLY A 21 -7.20 16.89 4.22
C GLY A 21 -6.88 16.36 2.83
N VAL A 22 -5.66 15.86 2.63
CA VAL A 22 -5.31 15.11 1.42
C VAL A 22 -5.54 13.63 1.66
N TYR A 23 -6.26 13.00 0.74
CA TYR A 23 -6.55 11.58 0.76
C TYR A 23 -5.86 10.90 -0.41
N VAL A 24 -5.12 9.83 -0.11
CA VAL A 24 -4.51 8.95 -1.11
C VAL A 24 -5.22 7.60 -1.00
N PHE A 25 -5.62 7.06 -2.15
CA PHE A 25 -6.30 5.77 -2.25
C PHE A 25 -5.52 4.86 -3.18
N GLY A 26 -5.62 3.56 -2.91
CA GLY A 26 -5.19 2.51 -3.81
C GLY A 26 -5.79 1.18 -3.33
N ALA A 27 -5.59 0.13 -4.13
CA ALA A 27 -6.15 -1.18 -3.86
C ALA A 27 -5.08 -2.25 -4.08
N VAL A 28 -5.24 -3.35 -3.36
CA VAL A 28 -4.46 -4.58 -3.50
C VAL A 28 -5.47 -5.70 -3.68
N ASP A 29 -5.34 -6.44 -4.78
CA ASP A 29 -6.20 -7.57 -5.11
C ASP A 29 -5.37 -8.86 -4.99
N VAL A 30 -5.83 -9.79 -4.14
CA VAL A 30 -5.15 -11.06 -3.91
C VAL A 30 -6.15 -12.20 -4.07
N ASP A 31 -5.72 -13.30 -4.70
CA ASP A 31 -6.53 -14.50 -4.87
C ASP A 31 -6.73 -15.22 -3.53
N ALA A 32 -7.97 -15.24 -3.04
CA ALA A 32 -8.31 -15.82 -1.75
C ALA A 32 -8.12 -17.35 -1.69
N ALA A 33 -8.32 -18.07 -2.81
CA ALA A 33 -8.11 -19.51 -2.85
C ALA A 33 -6.62 -19.83 -2.73
N GLN A 34 -5.76 -19.08 -3.43
CA GLN A 34 -4.31 -19.24 -3.34
C GLN A 34 -3.77 -18.90 -1.94
N VAL A 35 -4.29 -17.84 -1.30
CA VAL A 35 -3.94 -17.51 0.09
C VAL A 35 -4.33 -18.65 1.02
N THR A 36 -5.53 -19.21 0.86
CA THR A 36 -6.01 -20.34 1.68
C THR A 36 -5.12 -21.57 1.52
N ASP A 37 -4.75 -21.90 0.27
CA ASP A 37 -3.87 -23.03 -0.03
C ASP A 37 -2.45 -22.82 0.50
N ALA A 38 -1.95 -21.57 0.50
CA ALA A 38 -0.64 -21.22 1.05
C ALA A 38 -0.63 -21.37 2.57
N LEU A 39 -1.63 -20.83 3.27
CA LEU A 39 -1.75 -20.90 4.75
C LEU A 39 -1.87 -22.34 5.28
N ALA A 40 -2.38 -23.27 4.48
CA ALA A 40 -2.46 -24.68 4.84
C ALA A 40 -1.09 -25.40 4.89
N ARG A 41 -0.03 -24.79 4.33
CA ARG A 41 1.31 -25.37 4.28
C ARG A 41 2.16 -24.92 5.46
N PRO A 42 3.13 -25.74 5.93
CA PRO A 42 4.09 -25.31 6.96
C PRO A 42 4.84 -24.04 6.53
N GLY A 43 4.79 -23.00 7.36
CA GLY A 43 5.41 -21.69 7.08
C GLY A 43 4.69 -20.83 6.04
N GLY A 44 3.46 -21.20 5.66
CA GLY A 44 2.64 -20.47 4.69
C GLY A 44 2.27 -19.05 5.12
N ASP A 45 2.21 -18.79 6.42
CA ASP A 45 1.99 -17.46 7.01
C ASP A 45 3.06 -16.45 6.55
N ARG A 46 4.34 -16.85 6.54
CA ARG A 46 5.42 -15.98 6.07
C ARG A 46 5.35 -15.74 4.56
N LEU A 47 4.96 -16.76 3.80
CA LEU A 47 4.79 -16.64 2.35
C LEU A 47 3.64 -15.68 2.01
N VAL A 48 2.50 -15.82 2.70
CA VAL A 48 1.37 -14.91 2.51
C VAL A 48 1.76 -13.47 2.88
N ARG A 49 2.46 -13.27 4.00
CA ARG A 49 3.00 -11.94 4.34
C ARG A 49 3.87 -11.38 3.21
N ALA A 50 4.78 -12.18 2.67
CA ALA A 50 5.67 -11.75 1.58
C ALA A 50 4.89 -11.35 0.31
N VAL A 51 3.80 -12.07 -0.04
CA VAL A 51 2.92 -11.68 -1.15
C VAL A 51 2.25 -10.34 -0.87
N PHE A 52 1.70 -10.13 0.32
CA PHE A 52 1.11 -8.83 0.67
C PHE A 52 2.14 -7.70 0.66
N GLU A 53 3.37 -7.95 1.10
CA GLU A 53 4.47 -6.97 1.03
C GLU A 53 4.86 -6.66 -0.42
N HIS A 54 4.87 -7.65 -1.32
CA HIS A 54 5.07 -7.45 -2.76
C HIS A 54 3.99 -6.53 -3.35
N GLU A 55 2.71 -6.82 -3.08
CA GLU A 55 1.59 -5.99 -3.57
C GLU A 55 1.57 -4.59 -2.95
N LEU A 56 1.95 -4.47 -1.68
CA LEU A 56 2.14 -3.16 -1.04
C LEU A 56 3.29 -2.39 -1.68
N GLY A 57 4.36 -3.06 -2.10
CA GLY A 57 5.43 -2.48 -2.91
C GLY A 57 4.89 -1.86 -4.19
N HIS A 58 4.06 -2.59 -4.95
CA HIS A 58 3.36 -2.05 -6.11
C HIS A 58 2.46 -0.87 -5.77
N LEU A 59 1.66 -0.98 -4.71
CA LEU A 59 0.73 0.04 -4.26
C LEU A 59 1.42 1.40 -4.03
N VAL A 60 2.63 1.37 -3.47
CA VAL A 60 3.39 2.60 -3.18
C VAL A 60 4.32 3.05 -4.32
N GLY A 61 4.41 2.27 -5.41
CA GLY A 61 5.08 2.69 -6.65
C GLY A 61 6.31 1.88 -7.05
N LEU A 62 6.62 0.75 -6.41
CA LEU A 62 7.64 -0.17 -6.92
C LEU A 62 7.14 -0.94 -8.14
N ALA A 63 8.04 -1.24 -9.06
CA ALA A 63 7.79 -2.13 -10.19
C ALA A 63 8.51 -3.46 -10.00
N HIS A 64 8.19 -4.43 -10.87
CA HIS A 64 8.96 -5.67 -10.94
C HIS A 64 10.42 -5.41 -11.32
N VAL A 65 11.30 -6.28 -10.83
CA VAL A 65 12.72 -6.32 -11.18
C VAL A 65 13.11 -7.72 -11.63
N GLU A 66 14.13 -7.84 -12.47
CA GLU A 66 14.62 -9.14 -12.96
C GLU A 66 15.50 -9.88 -11.93
N ASP A 67 15.93 -9.19 -10.87
CA ASP A 67 16.75 -9.77 -9.82
C ASP A 67 15.92 -10.69 -8.91
N ARG A 68 16.17 -11.99 -9.03
CA ARG A 68 15.50 -13.07 -8.28
C ARG A 68 15.76 -13.02 -6.77
N THR A 69 16.72 -12.21 -6.33
CA THR A 69 17.02 -12.02 -4.90
C THR A 69 16.17 -10.91 -4.27
N GLN A 70 15.37 -10.20 -5.06
CA GLN A 70 14.45 -9.17 -4.59
C GLN A 70 13.04 -9.72 -4.40
N LEU A 71 12.31 -9.14 -3.44
CA LEU A 71 10.90 -9.47 -3.22
C LEU A 71 10.05 -9.01 -4.41
N MET A 72 10.43 -7.92 -5.09
CA MET A 72 9.76 -7.45 -6.29
C MET A 72 10.10 -8.26 -7.57
N TYR A 73 10.72 -9.43 -7.46
CA TYR A 73 10.80 -10.38 -8.60
C TYR A 73 9.37 -10.85 -8.97
N PRO A 74 8.97 -10.90 -10.26
CA PRO A 74 7.59 -11.16 -10.69
C PRO A 74 7.04 -12.57 -10.36
N GLN A 75 7.86 -13.46 -9.80
CA GLN A 75 7.46 -14.82 -9.46
C GLN A 75 7.73 -15.07 -7.99
N THR A 76 6.81 -15.78 -7.35
CA THR A 76 6.98 -16.24 -5.97
C THR A 76 8.30 -17.02 -5.83
N SER A 77 9.08 -16.66 -4.81
CA SER A 77 10.40 -17.26 -4.55
C SER A 77 10.57 -17.59 -3.06
N THR A 78 11.79 -17.91 -2.65
CA THR A 78 12.14 -18.10 -1.23
C THR A 78 12.50 -16.79 -0.52
N VAL A 79 12.42 -15.64 -1.21
CA VAL A 79 12.59 -14.31 -0.61
C VAL A 79 11.29 -13.96 0.12
N LEU A 80 11.37 -13.76 1.44
CA LEU A 80 10.19 -13.59 2.30
C LEU A 80 10.10 -12.21 2.96
N ASP A 81 11.03 -11.32 2.65
CA ASP A 81 11.16 -9.98 3.22
C ASP A 81 11.70 -9.05 2.14
N TYR A 82 11.48 -7.73 2.29
CA TYR A 82 12.14 -6.73 1.46
C TYR A 82 13.66 -6.90 1.48
N ALA A 83 14.23 -7.05 0.29
CA ALA A 83 15.66 -7.18 0.07
C ALA A 83 16.29 -5.81 -0.22
N PRO A 84 17.63 -5.70 -0.33
CA PRO A 84 18.31 -4.40 -0.44
C PRO A 84 17.84 -3.51 -1.59
N GLY A 85 17.46 -4.08 -2.74
CA GLY A 85 16.92 -3.35 -3.88
C GLY A 85 15.51 -2.82 -3.62
N ASP A 86 14.64 -3.65 -3.04
CA ASP A 86 13.29 -3.24 -2.62
C ASP A 86 13.37 -2.08 -1.62
N LEU A 87 14.21 -2.22 -0.58
CA LEU A 87 14.41 -1.19 0.44
C LEU A 87 15.00 0.10 -0.13
N THR A 88 15.88 0.02 -1.14
CA THR A 88 16.41 1.19 -1.83
C THR A 88 15.29 1.93 -2.57
N GLY A 89 14.40 1.20 -3.25
CA GLY A 89 13.23 1.77 -3.91
C GLY A 89 12.25 2.41 -2.93
N LEU A 90 11.92 1.72 -1.83
CA LEU A 90 11.04 2.25 -0.77
C LEU A 90 11.64 3.49 -0.12
N ALA A 91 12.95 3.50 0.16
CA ALA A 91 13.62 4.67 0.69
C ALA A 91 13.55 5.86 -0.27
N ALA A 92 13.72 5.63 -1.58
CA ALA A 92 13.57 6.69 -2.58
C ALA A 92 12.14 7.24 -2.62
N LEU A 93 11.12 6.37 -2.65
CA LEU A 93 9.71 6.78 -2.62
C LEU A 93 9.36 7.56 -1.34
N GLY A 94 9.93 7.18 -0.20
CA GLY A 94 9.72 7.84 1.09
C GLY A 94 10.34 9.23 1.21
N THR A 95 11.13 9.69 0.23
CA THR A 95 11.69 11.06 0.21
C THR A 95 10.79 12.10 -0.46
N GLY A 96 9.64 11.68 -1.01
CA GLY A 96 8.66 12.59 -1.59
C GLY A 96 8.13 13.59 -0.55
N PRO A 97 7.88 14.87 -0.93
CA PRO A 97 7.32 15.84 -0.01
C PRO A 97 5.93 15.40 0.45
N CYS A 98 5.66 15.48 1.75
CA CYS A 98 4.34 15.25 2.31
C CYS A 98 3.42 16.41 1.95
N VAL A 99 2.72 16.31 0.82
CA VAL A 99 1.72 17.31 0.36
C VAL A 99 2.33 18.73 0.27
N PRO A 100 3.26 18.99 -0.66
CA PRO A 100 3.97 20.27 -0.71
C PRO A 100 3.07 21.48 -1.03
N GLU A 101 1.85 21.25 -1.52
CA GLU A 101 0.88 22.29 -1.89
C GLU A 101 -0.05 22.71 -0.74
N VAL A 102 0.01 22.05 0.42
CA VAL A 102 -0.84 22.31 1.61
C VAL A 102 -0.02 22.80 2.79
#